data_AF-A0AB34IG41-F1
#
_entry.id   AF-A0AB34IG41-F1
#
_cell.length_a   1.000
_cell.length_b   1.000
_cell.length_c   1.000
_cell.angle_alpha   90.00
_cell.angle_beta   90.00
_cell.angle_gamma   90.00
#
_symmetry.space_group_name_H-M   'P 1'
#
loop_
_entity.id
_entity.type
_entity.pdbx_description
1 polymer ?
#
loop_
_entity_poly.entity_id
_entity_poly.type
_entity_poly.pdbx_seq_one_letter_code
_entity_poly.pdbx_strand_id
1 'polypeptide(L)'
;MMISTPLAQVLLYTNGPFYAFPWRAPLNFLLGSDYPTAFRHFDRDHKGTANLSYHLVCLVATLLCNFALLRELDALLLPRRAPLLQIATATSWGALLLAQADCPPAARAAAAGCAALLWAASPLARRHWRWLAVAQSLVGAAAVELITCVEAGVEARGAAFTAVLLLQLGMWYVLRAPSLYGKLAPHSTYINGVALAWMCALAMKANPVRGGLYAQAAFLLWPLSFLSAQPWLCLLGVGFSCSIAQGVAHRLGGEPSTVEQLQSLAAAEKLQYEWAHHTFFPNLVFHAIYNKM
;
A
#
# COMPACT_ATOMS: atom_id res chain seq x y z
N MET A 1 12.32 15.21 -20.41
CA MET A 1 11.10 14.61 -21.00
C MET A 1 10.07 14.52 -19.90
N MET A 2 9.01 15.34 -19.92
CA MET A 2 7.97 15.28 -18.88
C MET A 2 7.10 14.05 -19.14
N ILE A 3 7.03 13.14 -18.16
CA ILE A 3 6.08 12.03 -18.20
C ILE A 3 4.68 12.64 -18.15
N SER A 4 3.79 12.20 -19.04
CA SER A 4 2.41 12.70 -19.02
C SER A 4 1.77 12.42 -17.66
N THR A 5 1.07 13.41 -17.11
CA THR A 5 0.37 13.30 -15.82
C THR A 5 -0.44 12.01 -15.69
N PRO A 6 -1.19 11.55 -16.72
CA PRO A 6 -1.95 10.30 -16.64
C PRO A 6 -1.07 9.05 -16.46
N LEU A 7 0.08 8.96 -17.14
CA LEU A 7 0.96 7.80 -17.02
C LEU A 7 1.60 7.74 -15.62
N ALA A 8 2.10 8.87 -15.13
CA ALA A 8 2.63 8.97 -13.78
C ALA A 8 1.57 8.61 -12.73
N GLN A 9 0.33 9.04 -12.95
CA GLN A 9 -0.79 8.74 -12.07
C GLN A 9 -1.16 7.25 -12.05
N VAL A 10 -1.20 6.61 -13.21
CA VAL A 10 -1.41 5.15 -13.33
C VAL A 10 -0.29 4.41 -12.60
N LEU A 11 0.97 4.72 -12.89
CA LEU A 11 2.12 4.05 -12.28
C LEU A 11 2.17 4.20 -10.75
N LEU A 12 1.73 5.36 -10.25
CA LEU A 12 1.66 5.63 -8.81
C LEU A 12 0.60 4.78 -8.12
N TYR A 13 -0.61 4.73 -8.69
CA TYR A 13 -1.79 4.22 -7.97
C TYR A 13 -2.15 2.76 -8.24
N THR A 14 -1.79 2.15 -9.37
CA THR A 14 -2.23 0.78 -9.69
C THR A 14 -1.46 -0.32 -8.95
N ASN A 15 -0.32 0.02 -8.37
CA ASN A 15 0.62 -0.98 -7.84
C ASN A 15 0.58 -1.12 -6.31
N GLY A 16 -0.40 -0.52 -5.62
CA GLY A 16 -0.29 -0.27 -4.19
C GLY A 16 0.58 0.99 -3.97
N PRO A 17 0.01 2.10 -3.51
CA PRO A 17 0.69 3.40 -3.47
C PRO A 17 2.03 3.40 -2.73
N PHE A 18 2.09 2.73 -1.57
CA PHE A 18 3.29 2.68 -0.70
C PHE A 18 4.23 1.51 -0.99
N TYR A 19 3.93 0.70 -1.99
CA TYR A 19 4.78 -0.43 -2.34
C TYR A 19 6.08 0.05 -2.98
N ALA A 20 7.19 -0.45 -2.46
CA ALA A 20 8.51 -0.23 -3.04
C ALA A 20 8.63 -0.95 -4.39
N PHE A 21 8.57 -0.22 -5.49
CA PHE A 21 8.89 -0.78 -6.82
C PHE A 21 10.19 -0.17 -7.34
N PRO A 22 10.95 -0.90 -8.17
CA PRO A 22 12.29 -0.49 -8.57
C PRO A 22 12.26 0.76 -9.47
N TRP A 23 11.15 1.00 -10.18
CA TRP A 23 10.99 2.20 -10.99
C TRP A 23 10.57 3.43 -10.19
N ARG A 24 10.13 3.32 -8.92
CA ARG A 24 9.60 4.49 -8.20
C ARG A 24 10.66 5.54 -7.93
N ALA A 25 11.84 5.12 -7.49
CA ALA A 25 12.96 6.02 -7.22
C ALA A 25 13.37 6.86 -8.45
N PRO A 26 13.66 6.26 -9.62
CA PRO A 26 14.00 7.05 -10.80
C PRO A 26 12.82 7.90 -11.30
N LEU A 27 11.57 7.42 -11.19
CA LEU A 27 10.42 8.24 -11.57
C LEU A 27 10.21 9.43 -10.62
N ASN A 28 10.38 9.26 -9.31
CA ASN A 28 10.32 10.37 -8.36
C ASN A 28 11.43 11.39 -8.61
N PHE A 29 12.64 10.94 -8.99
CA PHE A 29 13.71 11.85 -9.39
C PHE A 29 13.32 12.69 -10.63
N LEU A 30 12.61 12.10 -11.58
CA LEU A 30 12.16 12.79 -12.81
C LEU A 30 10.92 13.67 -12.63
N LEU A 31 9.97 13.24 -11.79
CA LEU A 31 8.70 13.92 -11.52
C LEU A 31 8.85 14.97 -10.40
N GLY A 32 9.84 14.74 -9.54
CA GLY A 32 10.53 15.73 -8.74
C GLY A 32 9.77 16.22 -7.52
N SER A 33 9.84 15.56 -6.37
CA SER A 33 9.86 16.27 -5.08
C SER A 33 11.05 15.77 -4.27
N ASP A 34 11.75 16.71 -3.64
CA ASP A 34 12.90 16.40 -2.81
C ASP A 34 12.48 15.85 -1.44
N TYR A 35 13.43 15.20 -0.78
CA TYR A 35 13.21 14.64 0.55
C TYR A 35 12.87 15.73 1.60
N PRO A 36 13.56 16.88 1.67
CA PRO A 36 13.23 17.93 2.65
C PRO A 36 11.79 18.42 2.59
N THR A 37 11.24 18.60 1.38
CA THR A 37 9.85 19.02 1.19
C THR A 37 8.89 17.93 1.65
N ALA A 38 9.15 16.68 1.26
CA ALA A 38 8.35 15.54 1.71
C ALA A 38 8.35 15.42 3.25
N PHE A 39 9.50 15.61 3.88
CA PHE A 39 9.65 15.54 5.32
C PHE A 39 8.92 16.65 6.07
N ARG A 40 9.02 17.91 5.61
CA ARG A 40 8.29 19.03 6.24
C ARG A 40 6.78 18.80 6.29
N HIS A 41 6.20 18.31 5.20
CA HIS A 41 4.78 17.97 5.17
C HIS A 41 4.46 16.74 6.00
N PHE A 42 5.30 15.69 5.94
CA PHE A 42 5.11 14.51 6.76
C PHE A 42 5.10 14.84 8.25
N ASP A 43 6.10 15.57 8.75
CA ASP A 43 6.21 15.93 10.16
C ASP A 43 5.05 16.85 10.61
N ARG A 44 4.64 17.80 9.77
CA ARG A 44 3.46 18.63 10.01
C ARG A 44 2.19 17.79 10.22
N ASP A 45 2.05 16.71 9.45
CA ASP A 45 0.84 15.88 9.38
C ASP A 45 0.85 14.68 10.33
N HIS A 46 1.96 14.47 11.06
CA HIS A 46 2.18 13.34 11.96
C HIS A 46 2.78 13.80 13.30
N LYS A 47 2.01 14.61 14.05
CA LYS A 47 2.52 15.26 15.26
C LYS A 47 2.56 14.29 16.44
N GLY A 48 1.54 13.46 16.58
CA GLY A 48 1.36 12.52 17.68
C GLY A 48 2.14 11.22 17.53
N THR A 49 2.66 10.72 18.66
CA THR A 49 3.36 9.42 18.73
C THR A 49 2.46 8.24 18.39
N ALA A 50 1.16 8.32 18.72
CA ALA A 50 0.18 7.30 18.36
C ALA A 50 0.03 7.17 16.84
N ASN A 51 -0.13 8.29 16.11
CA ASN A 51 -0.24 8.27 14.65
C ASN A 51 1.02 7.66 14.02
N LEU A 52 2.22 8.09 14.44
CA LEU A 52 3.48 7.51 13.96
C LEU A 52 3.62 6.01 14.26
N SER A 53 3.16 5.55 15.41
CA SER A 53 3.20 4.13 15.76
C SER A 53 2.31 3.30 14.82
N TYR A 54 1.12 3.79 14.49
CA TYR A 54 0.24 3.15 13.51
C TYR A 54 0.84 3.16 12.10
N HIS A 55 1.49 4.26 11.68
CA HIS A 55 2.21 4.32 10.41
C HIS A 55 3.40 3.37 10.35
N LEU A 56 4.11 3.17 11.46
CA LEU A 56 5.18 2.17 11.54
C LEU A 56 4.63 0.75 11.33
N VAL A 57 3.48 0.42 11.92
CA VAL A 57 2.80 -0.87 11.68
C VAL A 57 2.39 -0.99 10.21
N CYS A 58 1.84 0.08 9.62
CA CYS A 58 1.51 0.11 8.19
C CYS A 58 2.74 -0.07 7.30
N LEU A 59 3.86 0.58 7.64
CA LEU A 59 5.14 0.46 6.94
C LEU A 59 5.63 -1.00 6.95
N VAL A 60 5.58 -1.66 8.10
CA VAL A 60 5.99 -3.06 8.24
C VAL A 60 5.13 -3.97 7.37
N ALA A 61 3.80 -3.84 7.44
CA ALA A 61 2.89 -4.63 6.61
C ALA A 61 3.11 -4.37 5.12
N THR A 62 3.29 -3.10 4.74
CA THR A 62 3.52 -2.65 3.37
C THR A 62 4.78 -3.28 2.79
N LEU A 63 5.93 -3.14 3.45
CA LEU A 63 7.21 -3.65 2.97
C LEU A 63 7.22 -5.20 2.93
N LEU A 64 6.67 -5.84 3.97
CA LEU A 64 6.59 -7.30 4.02
C LEU A 64 5.80 -7.86 2.83
N CYS A 65 4.61 -7.29 2.57
CA CYS A 65 3.72 -7.77 1.52
C CYS A 65 4.19 -7.32 0.12
N ASN A 66 4.84 -6.16 0.01
CA ASN A 66 5.52 -5.73 -1.21
C ASN A 66 6.60 -6.73 -1.63
N PHE A 67 7.53 -7.09 -0.73
CA PHE A 67 8.58 -8.04 -1.07
C PHE A 67 8.04 -9.45 -1.32
N ALA A 68 6.94 -9.83 -0.70
CA ALA A 68 6.25 -11.09 -1.01
C ALA A 68 5.60 -11.04 -2.40
N LEU A 69 4.95 -9.92 -2.76
CA LEU A 69 4.38 -9.70 -4.10
C LEU A 69 5.47 -9.78 -5.17
N LEU A 70 6.57 -9.04 -5.01
CA LEU A 70 7.67 -9.04 -5.98
C LEU A 70 8.24 -10.44 -6.20
N ARG A 71 8.35 -11.24 -5.14
CA ARG A 71 8.78 -12.64 -5.23
C ARG A 71 7.75 -13.53 -5.96
N GLU A 72 6.45 -13.29 -5.81
CA GLU A 72 5.44 -13.98 -6.63
C GLU A 72 5.54 -13.55 -8.10
N LEU A 73 5.75 -12.26 -8.37
CA LEU A 73 5.95 -11.77 -9.74
C LEU A 73 7.22 -12.34 -10.38
N ASP A 74 8.32 -12.45 -9.63
CA ASP A 74 9.53 -13.15 -10.09
C ASP A 74 9.24 -14.62 -10.43
N ALA A 75 8.49 -15.33 -9.59
CA ALA A 75 8.13 -16.73 -9.87
C ALA A 75 7.23 -16.87 -11.11
N LEU A 76 6.35 -15.90 -11.37
CA LEU A 76 5.44 -15.90 -12.52
C LEU A 76 6.15 -15.50 -13.82
N LEU A 77 6.96 -14.45 -13.79
CA LEU A 77 7.59 -13.86 -14.97
C LEU A 77 8.94 -14.52 -15.30
N LEU A 78 9.66 -15.02 -14.29
CA LEU A 78 11.02 -15.53 -14.38
C LEU A 78 11.19 -16.87 -13.61
N PRO A 79 10.39 -17.92 -13.91
CA PRO A 79 10.24 -19.12 -13.08
C PRO A 79 11.51 -19.95 -12.83
N ARG A 80 12.61 -19.66 -13.54
CA ARG A 80 13.89 -20.39 -13.45
C ARG A 80 15.08 -19.49 -13.12
N ARG A 81 14.83 -18.26 -12.67
CA ARG A 81 15.88 -17.30 -12.32
C ARG A 81 15.82 -16.96 -10.84
N ALA A 82 16.90 -16.36 -10.35
CA ALA A 82 16.88 -15.69 -9.06
C ALA A 82 15.74 -14.64 -9.01
N PRO A 83 15.24 -14.27 -7.82
CA PRO A 83 14.17 -13.29 -7.68
C PRO A 83 14.68 -11.87 -7.98
N LEU A 84 14.87 -11.57 -9.27
CA LEU A 84 15.53 -10.37 -9.76
C LEU A 84 14.76 -9.11 -9.42
N LEU A 85 13.42 -9.09 -9.57
CA LEU A 85 12.60 -7.93 -9.24
C LEU A 85 12.69 -7.63 -7.75
N GLN A 86 12.61 -8.66 -6.91
CA GLN A 86 12.71 -8.51 -5.47
C GLN A 86 14.08 -7.99 -5.04
N ILE A 87 15.18 -8.59 -5.55
CA ILE A 87 16.55 -8.19 -5.24
C ILE A 87 16.82 -6.77 -5.74
N ALA A 88 16.47 -6.47 -7.00
CA ALA A 88 16.67 -5.14 -7.57
C ALA A 88 15.90 -4.06 -6.79
N THR A 89 14.71 -4.38 -6.29
CA THR A 89 13.95 -3.47 -5.42
C THR A 89 14.65 -3.29 -4.08
N ALA A 90 15.01 -4.38 -3.39
CA ALA A 90 15.65 -4.30 -2.08
C ALA A 90 16.96 -3.50 -2.13
N THR A 91 17.78 -3.75 -3.15
CA THR A 91 19.05 -3.04 -3.35
C THR A 91 18.83 -1.57 -3.71
N SER A 92 17.94 -1.27 -4.68
CA SER A 92 17.70 0.11 -5.12
C SER A 92 17.08 0.96 -4.01
N TRP A 93 16.13 0.41 -3.26
CA TRP A 93 15.54 1.08 -2.10
C TRP A 93 16.49 1.20 -0.92
N GLY A 94 17.28 0.16 -0.62
CA GLY A 94 18.31 0.25 0.41
C GLY A 94 19.31 1.38 0.12
N ALA A 95 19.80 1.47 -1.13
CA ALA A 95 20.67 2.55 -1.56
C ALA A 95 19.98 3.92 -1.47
N LEU A 96 18.73 4.03 -1.97
CA LEU A 96 17.95 5.26 -1.90
C LEU A 96 17.80 5.76 -0.46
N LEU A 97 17.40 4.88 0.47
CA LEU A 97 17.14 5.22 1.86
C LEU A 97 18.42 5.69 2.57
N LEU A 98 19.54 5.01 2.34
CA LEU A 98 20.83 5.37 2.91
C LEU A 98 21.41 6.67 2.32
N ALA A 99 21.09 6.98 1.07
CA ALA A 99 21.60 8.16 0.36
C ALA A 99 20.90 9.49 0.75
N GLN A 100 19.81 9.47 1.53
CA GLN A 100 19.10 10.70 1.89
C GLN A 100 19.86 11.53 2.94
N ALA A 101 20.73 12.44 2.50
CA ALA A 101 21.61 13.22 3.37
C ALA A 101 20.87 14.04 4.45
N ASP A 102 19.68 14.56 4.11
CA ASP A 102 18.84 15.35 5.02
C ASP A 102 18.08 14.49 6.07
N CYS A 103 18.23 13.17 6.02
CA CYS A 103 17.69 12.24 7.01
C CYS A 103 18.78 11.88 8.04
N PRO A 104 18.51 11.93 9.36
CA PRO A 104 19.48 11.53 10.39
C PRO A 104 20.06 10.13 10.11
N PRO A 105 21.39 9.92 10.29
CA PRO A 105 22.02 8.64 9.99
C PRO A 105 21.35 7.44 10.67
N ALA A 106 20.91 7.60 11.93
CA ALA A 106 20.20 6.56 12.68
C ALA A 106 18.84 6.23 12.04
N ALA A 107 18.07 7.23 11.62
CA ALA A 107 16.79 7.04 10.95
C ALA A 107 16.94 6.35 9.58
N ARG A 108 17.96 6.73 8.80
CA ARG A 108 18.31 6.04 7.54
C ARG A 108 18.67 4.58 7.75
N ALA A 109 19.52 4.31 8.74
CA ALA A 109 19.94 2.94 9.07
C ALA A 109 18.74 2.10 9.52
N ALA A 110 17.86 2.66 10.34
CA ALA A 110 16.63 1.99 10.78
C ALA A 110 15.68 1.70 9.59
N ALA A 111 15.48 2.66 8.69
CA ALA A 111 14.65 2.49 7.50
C ALA A 111 15.19 1.41 6.56
N ALA A 112 16.48 1.46 6.23
CA ALA A 112 17.14 0.46 5.39
C ALA A 112 17.17 -0.92 6.05
N GLY A 113 17.45 -0.97 7.35
CA GLY A 113 17.42 -2.20 8.15
C GLY A 113 16.02 -2.83 8.21
N CYS A 114 14.98 -2.02 8.37
CA CYS A 114 13.58 -2.46 8.31
C CYS A 114 13.26 -3.08 6.93
N ALA A 115 13.64 -2.41 5.84
CA ALA A 115 13.47 -2.96 4.49
C ALA A 115 14.22 -4.29 4.29
N ALA A 116 15.47 -4.39 4.75
CA ALA A 116 16.26 -5.62 4.67
C ALA A 116 15.65 -6.76 5.49
N LEU A 117 15.20 -6.48 6.71
CA LEU A 117 14.53 -7.45 7.58
C LEU A 117 13.25 -7.99 6.94
N LEU A 118 12.43 -7.11 6.36
CA LEU A 118 11.15 -7.50 5.77
C LEU A 118 11.32 -8.16 4.39
N TRP A 119 12.37 -7.82 3.66
CA TRP A 119 12.80 -8.59 2.50
C TRP A 119 13.16 -10.03 2.88
N ALA A 120 13.93 -10.21 3.95
CA ALA A 120 14.30 -11.53 4.46
C ALA A 120 13.08 -12.32 5.01
N ALA A 121 12.14 -11.63 5.66
CA ALA A 121 10.91 -12.21 6.21
C ALA A 121 9.80 -12.46 5.17
N SER A 122 9.92 -11.91 3.96
CA SER A 122 8.87 -12.00 2.92
C SER A 122 8.42 -13.42 2.54
N PRO A 123 9.26 -14.49 2.60
CA PRO A 123 8.79 -15.86 2.41
C PRO A 123 7.65 -16.26 3.36
N LEU A 124 7.60 -15.70 4.58
CA LEU A 124 6.54 -15.98 5.54
C LEU A 124 5.19 -15.42 5.06
N ALA A 125 5.17 -14.15 4.63
CA ALA A 125 3.97 -13.54 4.08
C ALA A 125 3.50 -14.24 2.80
N ARG A 126 4.44 -14.65 1.94
CA ARG A 126 4.15 -15.47 0.77
C ARG A 126 3.51 -16.81 1.16
N ARG A 127 4.08 -17.53 2.12
CA ARG A 127 3.56 -18.84 2.59
C ARG A 127 2.18 -18.72 3.21
N HIS A 128 1.94 -17.64 3.96
CA HIS A 128 0.70 -17.43 4.73
C HIS A 128 -0.25 -16.42 4.09
N TRP A 129 -0.16 -16.19 2.78
CA TRP A 129 -0.93 -15.16 2.07
C TRP A 129 -2.45 -15.26 2.28
N ARG A 130 -2.99 -16.47 2.47
CA ARG A 130 -4.42 -16.70 2.73
C ARG A 130 -4.88 -16.08 4.05
N TRP A 131 -4.00 -15.98 5.04
CA TRP A 131 -4.29 -15.32 6.32
C TRP A 131 -4.17 -13.80 6.20
N LEU A 132 -3.44 -13.28 5.20
CA LEU A 132 -3.43 -11.86 4.91
C LEU A 132 -4.82 -11.37 4.44
N ALA A 133 -5.66 -12.22 3.85
CA ALA A 133 -7.06 -11.87 3.55
C ALA A 133 -7.89 -11.65 4.83
N VAL A 134 -7.63 -12.41 5.89
CA VAL A 134 -8.25 -12.21 7.21
C VAL A 134 -7.79 -10.88 7.81
N ALA A 135 -6.49 -10.59 7.75
CA ALA A 135 -5.97 -9.30 8.20
C ALA A 135 -6.57 -8.11 7.42
N GLN A 136 -6.69 -8.25 6.09
CA GLN A 136 -7.37 -7.26 5.24
C GLN A 136 -8.84 -7.08 5.62
N SER A 137 -9.51 -8.14 6.07
CA SER A 137 -10.91 -8.07 6.51
C SER A 137 -11.08 -7.16 7.74
N LEU A 138 -10.14 -7.22 8.69
CA LEU A 138 -10.12 -6.34 9.86
C LEU A 138 -9.90 -4.88 9.46
N VAL A 139 -8.94 -4.61 8.58
CA VAL A 139 -8.66 -3.25 8.08
C VAL A 139 -9.86 -2.70 7.30
N GLY A 140 -10.45 -3.51 6.42
CA GLY A 140 -11.63 -3.13 5.64
C GLY A 140 -12.83 -2.82 6.53
N ALA A 141 -13.07 -3.61 7.58
CA ALA A 141 -14.13 -3.36 8.55
C ALA A 141 -13.90 -2.05 9.32
N ALA A 142 -12.68 -1.80 9.80
CA ALA A 142 -12.32 -0.55 10.49
C ALA A 142 -12.51 0.67 9.58
N ALA A 143 -12.11 0.55 8.32
CA ALA A 143 -12.26 1.63 7.33
C ALA A 143 -13.73 1.95 7.04
N VAL A 144 -14.57 0.92 6.84
CA VAL A 144 -15.99 1.12 6.61
C VAL A 144 -16.65 1.76 7.83
N GLU A 145 -16.35 1.31 9.04
CA GLU A 145 -16.89 1.93 10.26
C GLU A 145 -16.51 3.41 10.36
N LEU A 146 -15.24 3.75 10.16
CA LEU A 146 -14.78 5.13 10.25
C LEU A 146 -15.45 6.03 9.21
N ILE A 147 -15.53 5.57 7.96
CA ILE A 147 -16.11 6.36 6.86
C ILE A 147 -17.64 6.44 6.99
N THR A 148 -18.32 5.33 7.26
CA THR A 148 -19.79 5.27 7.20
C THR A 148 -20.48 5.60 8.50
N CYS A 149 -19.84 5.38 9.66
CA CYS A 149 -20.45 5.66 10.96
C CYS A 149 -19.87 6.91 11.61
N VAL A 150 -18.54 7.04 11.67
CA VAL A 150 -17.93 8.17 12.37
C VAL A 150 -18.09 9.46 11.57
N GLU A 151 -17.73 9.47 10.29
CA GLU A 151 -17.81 10.68 9.47
C GLU A 151 -19.25 11.09 9.14
N ALA A 152 -20.17 10.14 9.00
CA ALA A 152 -21.58 10.42 8.76
C ALA A 152 -22.39 10.69 10.04
N GLY A 153 -21.76 10.64 11.23
CA GLY A 153 -22.43 10.89 12.50
C GLY A 153 -23.47 9.84 12.90
N VAL A 154 -23.33 8.60 12.43
CA VAL A 154 -24.26 7.50 12.70
C VAL A 154 -23.88 6.79 14.00
N GLU A 155 -24.85 6.54 14.87
CA GLU A 155 -24.67 5.93 16.19
C GLU A 155 -24.36 4.42 16.15
N ALA A 156 -24.52 3.76 15.00
CA ALA A 156 -24.32 2.32 14.80
C ALA A 156 -22.84 1.88 14.78
N ARG A 157 -21.99 2.52 15.59
CA ARG A 157 -20.58 2.17 15.79
C ARG A 157 -20.48 0.74 16.35
N GLY A 158 -19.46 -0.01 15.93
CA GLY A 158 -19.30 -1.42 16.24
C GLY A 158 -20.19 -2.37 15.43
N ALA A 159 -21.46 -2.01 15.18
CA ALA A 159 -22.36 -2.85 14.38
C ALA A 159 -21.92 -2.94 12.92
N ALA A 160 -21.56 -1.80 12.30
CA ALA A 160 -21.03 -1.78 10.93
C ALA A 160 -19.71 -2.55 10.82
N PHE A 161 -18.78 -2.34 11.76
CA PHE A 161 -17.53 -3.08 11.84
C PHE A 161 -17.79 -4.59 11.89
N THR A 162 -18.64 -5.02 12.84
CA THR A 162 -18.95 -6.44 13.07
C THR A 162 -19.60 -7.05 11.84
N ALA A 163 -20.59 -6.38 11.23
CA ALA A 163 -21.28 -6.86 10.04
C ALA A 163 -20.31 -7.05 8.86
N VAL A 164 -19.47 -6.03 8.58
CA VAL A 164 -18.49 -6.08 7.49
C VAL A 164 -17.41 -7.13 7.75
N LEU A 165 -16.95 -7.26 9.00
CA LEU A 165 -15.98 -8.28 9.38
C LEU A 165 -16.55 -9.68 9.20
N LEU A 166 -17.74 -9.96 9.75
CA LEU A 166 -18.39 -11.27 9.63
C LEU A 166 -18.66 -11.63 8.17
N LEU A 167 -19.10 -10.67 7.35
CA LEU A 167 -19.30 -10.88 5.92
C LEU A 167 -17.99 -11.30 5.23
N GLN A 168 -16.90 -10.57 5.47
CA GLN A 168 -15.62 -10.88 4.83
C GLN A 168 -14.99 -12.18 5.34
N LEU A 169 -15.09 -12.48 6.64
CA LEU A 169 -14.62 -13.75 7.21
C LEU A 169 -15.45 -14.92 6.70
N GLY A 170 -16.77 -14.76 6.59
CA GLY A 170 -17.67 -15.74 5.97
C GLY A 170 -17.30 -15.99 4.51
N MET A 171 -17.07 -14.92 3.75
CA MET A 171 -16.60 -15.02 2.36
C MET A 171 -15.24 -15.73 2.27
N TRP A 172 -14.28 -15.41 3.13
CA TRP A 172 -12.99 -16.08 3.19
C TRP A 172 -13.13 -17.57 3.48
N TYR A 173 -13.99 -17.93 4.44
CA TYR A 173 -14.26 -19.32 4.81
C TYR A 173 -14.88 -20.11 3.65
N VAL A 174 -15.79 -19.49 2.89
CA VAL A 174 -16.42 -20.10 1.71
C VAL A 174 -15.41 -20.23 0.57
N LEU A 175 -14.68 -19.17 0.23
CA LEU A 175 -13.76 -19.13 -0.91
C LEU A 175 -12.52 -20.03 -0.75
N ARG A 176 -12.12 -20.35 0.49
CA ARG A 176 -11.02 -21.31 0.74
C ARG A 176 -11.43 -22.78 0.60
N ALA A 177 -12.72 -23.07 0.45
CA ALA A 177 -13.20 -24.44 0.30
C ALA A 177 -12.69 -25.06 -1.02
N PRO A 178 -12.35 -26.37 -1.04
CA PRO A 178 -11.85 -27.02 -2.25
C PRO A 178 -12.78 -26.93 -3.48
N SER A 179 -14.09 -26.79 -3.25
CA SER A 179 -15.10 -26.67 -4.31
C SER A 179 -15.10 -25.31 -5.02
N LEU A 180 -14.48 -24.29 -4.44
CA LEU A 180 -14.45 -22.92 -4.98
C LEU A 180 -13.04 -22.41 -5.25
N TYR A 181 -12.05 -22.83 -4.45
CA TYR A 181 -10.68 -22.41 -4.64
C TYR A 181 -10.17 -22.82 -6.03
N GLY A 182 -9.63 -21.86 -6.78
CA GLY A 182 -9.08 -22.09 -8.11
C GLY A 182 -10.12 -22.42 -9.18
N LYS A 183 -11.42 -22.31 -8.90
CA LYS A 183 -12.49 -22.61 -9.86
C LYS A 183 -12.42 -21.76 -11.14
N LEU A 184 -11.85 -20.56 -11.05
CA LEU A 184 -11.61 -19.65 -12.18
C LEU A 184 -10.15 -19.63 -12.66
N ALA A 185 -9.30 -20.56 -12.22
CA ALA A 185 -7.91 -20.63 -12.65
C ALA A 185 -7.74 -20.68 -14.18
N PRO A 186 -8.58 -21.38 -14.98
CA PRO A 186 -8.49 -21.35 -16.44
C PRO A 186 -8.70 -19.96 -17.06
N HIS A 187 -9.33 -19.03 -16.33
CA HIS A 187 -9.61 -17.67 -16.78
C HIS A 187 -8.62 -16.63 -16.21
N SER A 188 -7.52 -17.06 -15.59
CA SER A 188 -6.54 -16.19 -14.93
C SER A 188 -6.07 -15.03 -15.83
N THR A 189 -5.78 -15.29 -17.10
CA THR A 189 -5.33 -14.23 -18.04
C THR A 189 -6.39 -13.14 -18.22
N TYR A 190 -7.66 -13.52 -18.36
CA TYR A 190 -8.77 -12.58 -18.50
C TYR A 190 -8.99 -11.79 -17.21
N ILE A 191 -8.97 -12.47 -16.06
CA ILE A 191 -9.08 -11.83 -14.74
C ILE A 191 -7.99 -10.78 -14.57
N ASN A 192 -6.74 -11.11 -14.92
CA ASN A 192 -5.61 -10.19 -14.83
C ASN A 192 -5.79 -8.96 -15.75
N GLY A 193 -6.19 -9.20 -17.00
CA GLY A 193 -6.41 -8.13 -17.97
C GLY A 193 -7.53 -7.18 -17.54
N VAL A 194 -8.66 -7.73 -17.08
CA VAL A 194 -9.79 -6.95 -16.58
C VAL A 194 -9.41 -6.19 -15.32
N ALA A 195 -8.74 -6.83 -14.34
CA ALA A 195 -8.30 -6.17 -13.12
C ALA A 195 -7.33 -5.02 -13.42
N LEU A 196 -6.36 -5.22 -14.31
CA LEU A 196 -5.42 -4.17 -14.72
C LEU A 196 -6.14 -3.01 -15.43
N ALA A 197 -6.98 -3.31 -16.42
CA ALA A 197 -7.73 -2.29 -17.16
C ALA A 197 -8.63 -1.46 -16.22
N TRP A 198 -9.32 -2.13 -15.29
CA TRP A 198 -10.15 -1.50 -14.28
C TRP A 198 -9.34 -0.61 -13.31
N MET A 199 -8.21 -1.10 -12.79
CA MET A 199 -7.33 -0.30 -11.92
C MET A 199 -6.77 0.91 -12.67
N CYS A 200 -6.36 0.76 -13.93
CA CYS A 200 -5.90 1.87 -14.77
C CYS A 200 -7.02 2.90 -14.98
N ALA A 201 -8.24 2.47 -15.29
CA ALA A 201 -9.38 3.35 -15.48
C ALA A 201 -9.70 4.16 -14.21
N LEU A 202 -9.68 3.52 -13.05
CA LEU A 202 -9.85 4.21 -11.77
C LEU A 202 -8.68 5.13 -11.44
N ALA A 203 -7.45 4.71 -11.72
CA ALA A 203 -6.25 5.50 -11.51
C ALA A 203 -6.21 6.76 -12.39
N MET A 204 -6.87 6.78 -13.55
CA MET A 204 -6.93 7.97 -14.42
C MET A 204 -7.99 9.00 -14.01
N LYS A 205 -8.85 8.71 -13.02
CA LYS A 205 -9.83 9.71 -12.51
C LYS A 205 -9.10 10.90 -11.91
N ALA A 206 -9.69 12.10 -11.92
CA ALA A 206 -9.07 13.29 -11.30
C ALA A 206 -8.71 13.09 -9.81
N ASN A 207 -9.49 12.27 -9.09
CA ASN A 207 -9.23 11.89 -7.70
C ASN A 207 -9.40 10.38 -7.51
N PRO A 208 -8.39 9.54 -7.83
CA PRO A 208 -8.53 8.09 -7.80
C PRO A 208 -8.88 7.53 -6.41
N VAL A 209 -8.32 8.16 -5.37
CA VAL A 209 -8.56 7.77 -3.98
C VAL A 209 -10.02 7.98 -3.59
N ARG A 210 -10.57 9.19 -3.82
CA ARG A 210 -12.00 9.49 -3.61
C ARG A 210 -12.91 8.69 -4.54
N GLY A 211 -12.43 8.38 -5.74
CA GLY A 211 -13.10 7.48 -6.69
C GLY A 211 -13.17 6.02 -6.21
N GLY A 212 -12.64 5.72 -5.02
CA GLY A 212 -12.74 4.44 -4.34
C GLY A 212 -11.72 3.41 -4.80
N LEU A 213 -10.67 3.80 -5.54
CA LEU A 213 -9.67 2.85 -6.05
C LEU A 213 -9.11 1.96 -4.94
N TYR A 214 -8.64 2.55 -3.83
CA TYR A 214 -8.00 1.77 -2.77
C TYR A 214 -9.00 0.83 -2.10
N ALA A 215 -10.18 1.33 -1.72
CA ALA A 215 -11.23 0.52 -1.13
C ALA A 215 -11.61 -0.63 -2.05
N GLN A 216 -12.00 -0.33 -3.29
CA GLN A 216 -12.44 -1.37 -4.22
C GLN A 216 -11.33 -2.38 -4.49
N ALA A 217 -10.07 -1.96 -4.67
CA ALA A 217 -8.97 -2.89 -4.94
C ALA A 217 -8.67 -3.77 -3.72
N ALA A 218 -8.69 -3.21 -2.51
CA ALA A 218 -8.57 -3.97 -1.27
C ALA A 218 -9.69 -5.02 -1.13
N PHE A 219 -10.94 -4.68 -1.44
CA PHE A 219 -12.07 -5.60 -1.31
C PHE A 219 -12.18 -6.64 -2.45
N LEU A 220 -11.77 -6.30 -3.67
CA LEU A 220 -11.99 -7.14 -4.86
C LEU A 220 -10.81 -8.06 -5.19
N LEU A 221 -9.57 -7.67 -4.91
CA LEU A 221 -8.41 -8.46 -5.35
C LEU A 221 -8.23 -9.75 -4.54
N TRP A 222 -8.49 -9.73 -3.23
CA TRP A 222 -8.32 -10.95 -2.44
C TRP A 222 -9.36 -12.03 -2.77
N PRO A 223 -10.67 -11.77 -2.98
CA PRO A 223 -11.60 -12.83 -3.40
C PRO A 223 -11.22 -13.42 -4.75
N LEU A 224 -10.82 -12.57 -5.71
CA LEU A 224 -10.31 -13.00 -7.00
C LEU A 224 -9.09 -13.92 -6.85
N SER A 225 -8.17 -13.61 -5.94
CA SER A 225 -7.00 -14.45 -5.67
C SER A 225 -7.36 -15.90 -5.27
N PHE A 226 -8.44 -16.11 -4.52
CA PHE A 226 -8.90 -17.44 -4.13
C PHE A 226 -9.56 -18.15 -5.31
N LEU A 227 -10.42 -17.44 -6.04
CA LEU A 227 -11.15 -18.01 -7.18
C LEU A 227 -10.21 -18.38 -8.34
N SER A 228 -9.18 -17.58 -8.61
CA SER A 228 -8.21 -17.86 -9.67
C SER A 228 -6.97 -18.62 -9.20
N ALA A 229 -6.84 -18.89 -7.89
CA ALA A 229 -5.65 -19.46 -7.28
C ALA A 229 -4.36 -18.67 -7.59
N GLN A 230 -4.45 -17.33 -7.57
CA GLN A 230 -3.36 -16.41 -7.86
C GLN A 230 -2.97 -15.58 -6.61
N PRO A 231 -2.00 -16.04 -5.79
CA PRO A 231 -1.63 -15.37 -4.53
C PRO A 231 -1.23 -13.90 -4.69
N TRP A 232 -0.64 -13.54 -5.83
CA TRP A 232 -0.17 -12.19 -6.11
C TRP A 232 -1.31 -11.16 -6.10
N LEU A 233 -2.55 -11.53 -6.46
CA LEU A 233 -3.71 -10.64 -6.38
C LEU A 233 -4.02 -10.26 -4.92
N CYS A 234 -3.97 -11.23 -3.99
CA CYS A 234 -4.15 -10.96 -2.56
C CYS A 234 -3.04 -10.02 -2.05
N LEU A 235 -1.78 -10.33 -2.39
CA LEU A 235 -0.62 -9.54 -1.97
C LEU A 235 -0.66 -8.11 -2.54
N LEU A 236 -1.17 -7.92 -3.76
CA LEU A 236 -1.42 -6.60 -4.31
C LEU A 236 -2.55 -5.88 -3.55
N GLY A 237 -3.64 -6.59 -3.24
CA GLY A 237 -4.75 -6.09 -2.41
C GLY A 237 -4.31 -5.59 -1.03
N VAL A 238 -3.33 -6.25 -0.41
CA VAL A 238 -2.75 -5.79 0.87
C VAL A 238 -2.14 -4.40 0.74
N GLY A 239 -1.55 -4.06 -0.41
CA GLY A 239 -0.95 -2.73 -0.62
C GLY A 239 -1.99 -1.62 -0.57
N PHE A 240 -3.16 -1.86 -1.16
CA PHE A 240 -4.30 -0.96 -1.07
C PHE A 240 -4.90 -0.92 0.33
N SER A 241 -4.98 -2.07 1.00
CA SER A 241 -5.43 -2.14 2.40
C SER A 241 -4.52 -1.36 3.33
N CYS A 242 -3.19 -1.40 3.12
CA CYS A 242 -2.24 -0.61 3.90
C CYS A 242 -2.44 0.89 3.66
N SER A 243 -2.72 1.33 2.44
CA SER A 243 -3.08 2.74 2.17
C SER A 243 -4.35 3.18 2.90
N ILE A 244 -5.34 2.30 2.98
CA ILE A 244 -6.56 2.56 3.77
C ILE A 244 -6.21 2.62 5.26
N ALA A 245 -5.42 1.67 5.76
CA ALA A 245 -5.00 1.62 7.16
C ALA A 245 -4.23 2.88 7.59
N GLN A 246 -3.44 3.47 6.70
CA GLN A 246 -2.79 4.76 6.95
C GLN A 246 -3.79 5.92 7.06
N GLY A 247 -4.86 5.92 6.27
CA GLY A 247 -5.97 6.88 6.44
C GLY A 247 -6.69 6.69 7.78
N VAL A 248 -6.90 5.44 8.19
CA VAL A 248 -7.45 5.07 9.50
C VAL A 248 -6.53 5.53 10.64
N ALA A 249 -5.22 5.37 10.49
CA ALA A 249 -4.22 5.79 11.48
C ALA A 249 -4.31 7.29 11.82
N HIS A 250 -4.44 8.14 10.80
CA HIS A 250 -4.66 9.58 11.01
C HIS A 250 -5.90 9.86 11.86
N ARG A 251 -7.04 9.22 11.53
CA ARG A 251 -8.29 9.40 12.26
C ARG A 251 -8.20 8.95 13.71
N LEU A 252 -7.60 7.78 13.96
CA LEU A 252 -7.36 7.28 15.31
C LEU A 252 -6.37 8.15 16.10
N GLY A 253 -5.43 8.80 15.41
CA GLY A 253 -4.52 9.79 15.98
C GLY A 253 -5.14 11.18 16.20
N GLY A 254 -6.39 11.41 15.78
CA GLY A 254 -7.03 12.72 15.84
C GLY A 254 -6.45 13.75 14.86
N GLU A 255 -5.77 13.30 13.81
CA GLU A 255 -5.08 14.14 12.84
C GLU A 255 -5.79 14.08 11.47
N PRO A 256 -5.83 15.18 10.70
CA PRO A 256 -6.42 15.18 9.36
C PRO A 256 -5.60 14.30 8.42
N SER A 257 -6.26 13.53 7.56
CA SER A 257 -5.56 12.60 6.68
C SER A 257 -4.77 13.35 5.61
N THR A 258 -3.56 12.87 5.31
CA THR A 258 -2.70 13.49 4.28
C THR A 258 -3.44 13.66 2.95
N VAL A 259 -4.22 12.66 2.53
CA VAL A 259 -4.99 12.70 1.27
C VAL A 259 -6.00 13.84 1.24
N GLU A 260 -6.64 14.19 2.36
CA GLU A 260 -7.56 15.32 2.44
C GLU A 260 -6.85 16.65 2.32
N GLN A 261 -5.71 16.78 2.98
CA GLN A 261 -4.90 17.99 2.94
C GLN A 261 -4.36 18.29 1.54
N LEU A 262 -4.13 17.26 0.74
CA LEU A 262 -3.66 17.41 -0.65
C LEU A 262 -4.77 17.79 -1.64
N GLN A 263 -6.06 17.79 -1.23
CA GLN A 263 -7.16 18.09 -2.14
C GLN A 263 -7.22 19.56 -2.54
N SER A 264 -6.60 20.46 -1.77
CA SER A 264 -6.52 21.89 -2.09
C SER A 264 -5.38 22.22 -3.05
N LEU A 265 -4.48 21.27 -3.35
CA LEU A 265 -3.35 21.48 -4.24
C LEU A 265 -3.75 21.27 -5.71
N ALA A 266 -2.99 21.88 -6.63
CA ALA A 266 -3.15 21.58 -8.04
C ALA A 266 -2.81 20.10 -8.33
N ALA A 267 -3.42 19.52 -9.36
CA ALA A 267 -3.26 18.08 -9.66
C ALA A 267 -1.79 17.67 -9.86
N ALA A 268 -0.97 18.52 -10.46
CA ALA A 268 0.45 18.27 -10.67
C ALA A 268 1.24 18.28 -9.35
N GLU A 269 1.00 19.28 -8.48
CA GLU A 269 1.66 19.41 -7.18
C GLU A 269 1.28 18.27 -6.24
N LYS A 270 -0.01 17.90 -6.24
CA LYS A 270 -0.50 16.74 -5.50
C LYS A 270 0.22 15.47 -5.94
N LEU A 271 0.31 15.23 -7.26
CA LEU A 271 0.95 14.04 -7.80
C LEU A 271 2.43 14.00 -7.42
N GLN A 272 3.13 15.12 -7.56
CA GLN A 272 4.53 15.30 -7.19
C GLN A 272 4.77 14.99 -5.70
N TYR A 273 3.92 15.53 -4.83
CA TYR A 273 3.96 15.27 -3.41
C TYR A 273 3.74 13.78 -3.09
N GLU A 274 2.72 13.15 -3.67
CA GLU A 274 2.44 11.75 -3.42
C GLU A 274 3.57 10.83 -3.93
N TRP A 275 4.22 11.16 -5.05
CA TRP A 275 5.41 10.45 -5.51
C TRP A 275 6.52 10.49 -4.48
N ALA A 276 6.85 11.66 -3.93
CA ALA A 276 7.89 11.79 -2.92
C ALA A 276 7.50 11.15 -1.59
N HIS A 277 6.26 11.35 -1.17
CA HIS A 277 5.73 10.77 0.07
C HIS A 277 5.82 9.24 0.02
N HIS A 278 5.35 8.60 -1.06
CA HIS A 278 5.44 7.15 -1.22
C HIS A 278 6.89 6.66 -1.39
N THR A 279 7.74 7.42 -2.08
CA THR A 279 9.14 7.04 -2.35
C THR A 279 10.01 7.13 -1.11
N PHE A 280 9.78 8.12 -0.25
CA PHE A 280 10.60 8.34 0.94
C PHE A 280 9.95 7.84 2.23
N PHE A 281 8.75 7.27 2.17
CA PHE A 281 7.94 6.88 3.33
C PHE A 281 8.71 6.21 4.47
N PRO A 282 9.57 5.19 4.23
CA PRO A 282 10.33 4.58 5.32
C PRO A 282 11.21 5.59 6.07
N ASN A 283 11.97 6.42 5.33
CA ASN A 283 12.80 7.47 5.95
C ASN A 283 11.94 8.55 6.62
N LEU A 284 10.78 8.90 6.06
CA LEU A 284 9.89 9.90 6.65
C LEU A 284 9.39 9.45 8.03
N VAL A 285 8.92 8.19 8.14
CA VAL A 285 8.44 7.60 9.40
C VAL A 285 9.56 7.56 10.44
N PHE A 286 10.73 7.00 10.10
CA PHE A 286 11.83 6.86 11.06
C PHE A 286 12.47 8.21 11.45
N HIS A 287 12.51 9.19 10.55
CA HIS A 287 12.99 10.55 10.89
C HIS A 287 12.00 11.25 11.83
N ALA A 288 10.70 11.16 11.57
CA ALA A 288 9.69 11.75 12.46
C ALA A 288 9.70 11.10 13.86
N ILE A 289 9.93 9.77 13.94
CA ILE A 289 10.12 9.08 15.23
C ILE A 289 11.39 9.59 15.92
N TYR A 290 12.51 9.66 15.19
CA TYR A 290 13.79 10.14 15.73
C TYR A 290 13.67 11.54 16.34
N ASN A 291 12.94 12.45 15.71
CA ASN A 291 12.75 13.81 16.21
C ASN A 291 11.85 13.91 17.46
N LYS A 292 11.16 12.83 17.83
CA LYS A 292 10.24 12.79 19.00
C LYS A 292 10.77 11.95 20.15
N MET A 293 11.96 11.36 20.01
CA MET A 293 12.69 10.67 21.08
C MET A 293 13.62 11.64 21.79
#